data_AF-A0A960UU07-F1
#
_entry.id   AF-A0A960UU07-F1
#
_cell.length_a   1.000
_cell.length_b   1.000
_cell.length_c   1.000
_cell.angle_alpha   90.00
_cell.angle_beta   90.00
_cell.angle_gamma   90.00
#
_symmetry.space_group_name_H-M   'P 1'
#
loop_
_entity.id
_entity.type
_entity.pdbx_description
1 polymer ?
#
loop_
_entity_poly.entity_id
_entity_poly.type
_entity_poly.pdbx_seq_one_letter_code
_entity_poly.pdbx_strand_id
1 'polypeptide(L)'
;MKKLPNSLWILLGSLIALGAFLFLDLDRKEEPLVWDLKLQTIRYGDLTFEKQSSFKGESYYTSFSIDGNSYRYRASTTVPNLFRDFEELKMQGLYVFDDQIKKLFPEDPFSESEETRCLELVPASEPAFKLCALKKDQGGKVFAVASRPDNAEEAYLIAGYTLDRLDSDRSSFLERRVFLYPTASSTMEMQVTLQGVLDNSASFQPFSVDLFRREKKQEDRTLMVWMDDKGREISPQFSNPLDTVIRQYQIAFFDFEYDIDTEAQWASARPLLTARMVAGQDGEEVDTMSVEVRKPEQILKVKDKEVLLMKSPEMEGVQLIDLDNVKRTIGYIQGIQGELSALPASHPGGQSHPEGQPNPGGQGETH
;
A
#
# COMPACT_ATOMS: atom_id res chain seq x y z
N MET A 1 -36.05 -31.69 49.43
CA MET A 1 -35.64 -30.66 48.45
C MET A 1 -34.38 -31.14 47.74
N LYS A 2 -34.44 -31.44 46.43
CA LYS A 2 -33.26 -31.91 45.67
C LYS A 2 -32.36 -30.71 45.37
N LYS A 3 -31.12 -30.74 45.86
CA LYS A 3 -30.12 -29.71 45.60
C LYS A 3 -29.75 -29.75 44.11
N LEU A 4 -29.90 -28.62 43.44
CA LEU A 4 -29.43 -28.44 42.06
C LEU A 4 -27.90 -28.60 42.01
N PRO A 5 -27.34 -29.29 41.00
CA PRO A 5 -25.91 -29.51 40.89
C PRO A 5 -25.18 -28.18 40.61
N ASN A 6 -24.02 -27.99 41.25
CA ASN A 6 -23.19 -26.79 41.09
C ASN A 6 -22.83 -26.46 39.63
N SER A 7 -22.81 -27.47 38.75
CA SER A 7 -22.59 -27.30 37.31
C SER A 7 -23.68 -26.46 36.63
N LEU A 8 -24.93 -26.53 37.10
CA LEU A 8 -26.01 -25.72 36.55
C LEU A 8 -25.89 -24.25 36.96
N TRP A 9 -25.41 -23.99 38.18
CA TRP A 9 -25.14 -22.63 38.66
C TRP A 9 -23.96 -21.98 37.94
N ILE A 10 -22.93 -22.77 37.63
CA ILE A 10 -21.81 -22.32 36.81
C ILE A 10 -22.28 -22.04 35.39
N LEU A 11 -23.07 -22.92 34.77
CA LEU A 11 -23.63 -22.70 33.43
C LEU A 11 -24.54 -21.47 33.36
N LEU A 12 -25.41 -21.27 34.35
CA LEU A 12 -26.25 -20.07 34.43
C LEU A 12 -25.40 -18.80 34.63
N GLY A 13 -24.40 -18.86 35.51
CA GLY A 13 -23.47 -17.75 35.74
C GLY A 13 -22.69 -17.38 34.49
N SER A 14 -22.20 -18.38 33.75
CA SER A 14 -21.50 -18.18 32.47
C SER A 14 -22.41 -17.62 31.39
N LEU A 15 -23.67 -18.06 31.30
CA LEU A 15 -24.66 -17.53 30.34
C LEU A 15 -25.05 -16.08 30.65
N ILE A 16 -25.16 -15.73 31.93
CA ILE A 16 -25.43 -14.33 32.36
C ILE A 16 -24.20 -13.46 32.11
N ALA A 17 -22.98 -13.96 32.35
CA ALA A 17 -21.74 -13.24 32.06
C ALA A 17 -21.52 -13.06 30.54
N LEU A 18 -21.84 -14.06 29.72
CA LEU A 18 -21.79 -13.98 28.26
C LEU A 18 -22.86 -13.02 27.72
N GLY A 19 -24.07 -13.05 28.30
CA GLY A 19 -25.12 -12.09 28.00
C GLY A 19 -24.72 -10.66 28.36
N ALA A 20 -24.13 -10.44 29.54
CA ALA A 20 -23.63 -9.13 29.95
C ALA A 20 -22.46 -8.63 29.06
N PHE A 21 -21.63 -9.54 28.52
CA PHE A 21 -20.58 -9.18 27.55
C PHE A 21 -21.15 -8.82 26.16
N LEU A 22 -22.27 -9.43 25.75
CA LEU A 22 -22.93 -9.14 24.47
C LEU A 22 -23.77 -7.84 24.50
N PHE A 23 -24.15 -7.35 25.68
CA PHE A 23 -24.89 -6.09 25.88
C PHE A 23 -24.07 -4.97 26.52
N LEU A 24 -22.76 -5.19 26.74
CA LEU A 24 -21.83 -4.08 26.86
C LEU A 24 -21.66 -3.50 25.45
N ASP A 25 -22.60 -2.62 25.08
CA ASP A 25 -22.30 -1.50 24.20
C ASP A 25 -21.10 -0.79 24.85
N LEU A 26 -19.91 -1.22 24.42
CA LEU A 26 -18.73 -0.39 24.47
C LEU A 26 -19.04 0.76 23.51
N ASP A 27 -19.85 1.71 23.97
CA ASP A 27 -19.88 3.07 23.46
C ASP A 27 -18.42 3.51 23.52
N ARG A 28 -17.77 3.35 22.37
CA ARG A 28 -16.37 3.68 22.19
C ARG A 28 -16.35 5.19 22.36
N LYS A 29 -16.09 5.67 23.59
CA LYS A 29 -16.04 7.10 23.91
C LYS A 29 -15.19 7.75 22.82
N GLU A 30 -15.83 8.53 21.97
CA GLU A 30 -15.14 9.31 20.96
C GLU A 30 -14.15 10.19 21.72
N GLU A 31 -12.86 9.99 21.42
CA GLU A 31 -11.82 10.80 22.04
C GLU A 31 -12.07 12.25 21.61
N PRO A 32 -12.05 13.21 22.55
CA PRO A 32 -12.32 14.59 22.19
C PRO A 32 -11.29 15.05 21.16
N LEU A 33 -11.74 15.77 20.14
CA LEU A 33 -10.90 16.29 19.07
C LEU A 33 -10.50 17.73 19.38
N VAL A 34 -9.29 18.11 19.00
CA VAL A 34 -8.88 19.52 18.93
C VAL A 34 -9.66 20.20 17.81
N TRP A 35 -9.75 19.53 16.67
CA TRP A 35 -10.52 19.95 15.49
C TRP A 35 -10.86 18.75 14.62
N ASP A 36 -11.77 18.99 13.67
CA ASP A 36 -12.06 18.14 12.53
C ASP A 36 -11.90 18.99 11.27
N LEU A 37 -10.83 18.72 10.51
CA LEU A 37 -10.42 19.50 9.35
C LEU A 37 -10.37 18.65 8.10
N LYS A 38 -10.58 19.29 6.95
CA LYS A 38 -10.28 18.70 5.65
C LYS A 38 -8.98 19.30 5.12
N LEU A 39 -7.88 18.57 5.25
CA LEU A 39 -6.56 19.05 4.87
C LEU A 39 -6.31 18.83 3.37
N GLN A 40 -5.71 19.82 2.70
CA GLN A 40 -5.19 19.67 1.35
C GLN A 40 -3.69 19.45 1.35
N THR A 41 -2.98 20.10 2.29
CA THR A 41 -1.52 20.03 2.37
C THR A 41 -1.04 20.01 3.81
N ILE A 42 0.02 19.26 4.07
CA ILE A 42 0.81 19.31 5.30
C ILE A 42 2.26 19.63 4.89
N ARG A 43 2.89 20.64 5.48
CA ARG A 43 4.28 21.00 5.22
C ARG A 43 5.12 20.84 6.48
N TYR A 44 6.27 20.18 6.35
CA TYR A 44 7.19 19.92 7.45
C TYR A 44 8.64 19.94 6.94
N GLY A 45 9.44 20.88 7.46
CA GLY A 45 10.79 21.11 6.93
C GLY A 45 10.76 21.42 5.43
N ASP A 46 11.51 20.64 4.65
CA ASP A 46 11.52 20.72 3.18
C ASP A 46 10.50 19.79 2.49
N LEU A 47 9.75 19.00 3.26
CA LEU A 47 8.72 18.10 2.76
C LEU A 47 7.37 18.79 2.67
N THR A 48 6.66 18.51 1.59
CA THR A 48 5.27 18.89 1.37
C THR A 48 4.47 17.63 1.04
N PHE A 49 3.40 17.37 1.79
CA PHE A 49 2.47 16.27 1.56
C PHE A 49 1.16 16.81 1.00
N GLU A 50 0.74 16.33 -0.15
CA GLU A 50 -0.44 16.82 -0.88
C GLU A 50 -1.52 15.73 -0.99
N LYS A 51 -2.77 16.12 -0.76
CA LYS A 51 -3.96 15.30 -0.98
C LYS A 51 -4.71 15.81 -2.21
N GLN A 52 -4.87 14.96 -3.21
CA GLN A 52 -5.61 15.24 -4.44
C GLN A 52 -6.86 14.36 -4.50
N SER A 53 -8.02 14.98 -4.42
CA SER A 53 -9.30 14.29 -4.60
C SER A 53 -9.64 14.15 -6.09
N SER A 54 -10.03 12.95 -6.50
CA SER A 54 -10.51 12.63 -7.85
C SER A 54 -11.83 11.85 -7.79
N PHE A 55 -12.48 11.65 -8.93
CA PHE A 55 -13.66 10.77 -9.03
C PHE A 55 -13.35 9.33 -8.60
N LYS A 56 -12.09 8.88 -8.75
CA LYS A 56 -11.62 7.54 -8.37
C LYS A 56 -11.22 7.45 -6.88
N GLY A 57 -11.36 8.53 -6.11
CA GLY A 57 -10.94 8.62 -4.72
C GLY A 57 -9.74 9.55 -4.50
N GLU A 58 -9.13 9.43 -3.32
CA GLU A 58 -8.03 10.29 -2.88
C GLU A 58 -6.68 9.72 -3.28
N SER A 59 -5.82 10.57 -3.85
CA SER A 59 -4.42 10.29 -4.13
C SER A 59 -3.53 11.19 -3.31
N TYR A 60 -2.40 10.66 -2.86
CA TYR A 60 -1.48 11.36 -1.98
C TYR A 60 -0.12 11.46 -2.64
N TYR A 61 0.53 12.62 -2.47
CA TYR A 61 1.84 12.91 -3.05
C TYR A 61 2.77 13.50 -1.98
N THR A 62 4.06 13.23 -2.14
CA THR A 62 5.12 13.87 -1.35
C THR A 62 6.00 14.64 -2.31
N SER A 63 6.22 15.92 -2.04
CA SER A 63 7.08 16.81 -2.80
C SER A 63 8.15 17.43 -1.91
N PHE A 64 9.30 17.74 -2.50
CA PHE A 64 10.44 18.37 -1.83
C PHE A 64 11.33 19.09 -2.86
N SER A 65 12.17 20.00 -2.41
CA SER A 65 13.10 20.75 -3.28
C SER A 65 14.55 20.49 -2.92
N ILE A 66 15.38 20.19 -3.92
CA ILE A 66 16.83 19.98 -3.79
C ILE A 66 17.52 20.76 -4.92
N ASP A 67 18.54 21.55 -4.58
CA ASP A 67 19.32 22.35 -5.54
C ASP A 67 18.49 23.19 -6.52
N GLY A 68 17.33 23.68 -6.05
CA GLY A 68 16.41 24.50 -6.85
C GLY A 68 15.48 23.71 -7.77
N ASN A 69 15.60 22.38 -7.82
CA ASN A 69 14.67 21.50 -8.52
C ASN A 69 13.58 21.01 -7.57
N SER A 70 12.33 21.02 -8.05
CA SER A 70 11.19 20.49 -7.30
C SER A 70 10.86 19.09 -7.77
N TYR A 71 10.73 18.17 -6.83
CA TYR A 71 10.39 16.77 -7.08
C TYR A 71 9.03 16.46 -6.49
N ARG A 72 8.24 15.64 -7.18
CA ARG A 72 6.90 15.26 -6.73
C ARG A 72 6.64 13.79 -7.02
N TYR A 73 6.49 13.00 -5.97
CA TYR A 73 6.29 11.56 -6.07
C TYR A 73 4.96 11.14 -5.45
N ARG A 74 4.42 10.00 -5.91
CA ARG A 74 3.30 9.36 -5.23
C ARG A 74 3.72 8.99 -3.81
N ALA A 75 2.83 9.24 -2.85
CA ALA A 75 3.12 9.01 -1.45
C ALA A 75 2.85 7.57 -1.01
N SER A 76 3.65 7.08 -0.06
CA SER A 76 3.43 5.80 0.59
C SER A 76 2.16 5.80 1.43
N THR A 77 1.75 4.61 1.87
CA THR A 77 0.59 4.44 2.77
C THR A 77 0.76 5.15 4.13
N THR A 78 1.96 5.62 4.47
CA THR A 78 2.19 6.43 5.68
C THR A 78 1.52 7.80 5.58
N VAL A 79 1.55 8.45 4.42
CA VAL A 79 1.04 9.81 4.25
C VAL A 79 -0.48 9.91 4.43
N PRO A 80 -1.32 9.01 3.90
CA PRO A 80 -2.75 8.98 4.24
C PRO A 80 -3.01 8.90 5.75
N ASN A 81 -2.18 8.17 6.50
CA ASN A 81 -2.31 8.12 7.96
C ASN A 81 -1.89 9.42 8.64
N LEU A 82 -0.90 10.16 8.10
CA LEU A 82 -0.59 11.51 8.59
C LEU A 82 -1.80 12.43 8.39
N PHE A 83 -2.40 12.43 7.20
CA PHE A 83 -3.61 13.23 6.94
C PHE A 83 -4.70 12.89 7.95
N ARG A 84 -5.06 11.62 8.12
CA ARG A 84 -6.07 11.22 9.10
C ARG A 84 -5.76 11.73 10.52
N ASP A 85 -4.52 11.58 10.96
CA ASP A 85 -4.13 11.92 12.34
C ASP A 85 -4.13 13.46 12.60
N PHE A 86 -3.95 14.29 11.55
CA PHE A 86 -4.01 15.76 11.67
C PHE A 86 -5.36 16.35 11.27
N GLU A 87 -6.14 15.68 10.41
CA GLU A 87 -7.53 16.02 10.10
C GLU A 87 -8.41 15.84 11.35
N GLU A 88 -8.24 14.71 12.07
CA GLU A 88 -8.93 14.41 13.32
C GLU A 88 -7.93 14.40 14.50
N LEU A 89 -7.34 15.56 14.80
CA LEU A 89 -6.32 15.65 15.85
C LEU A 89 -6.91 15.36 17.22
N LYS A 90 -6.53 14.22 17.80
CA LYS A 90 -7.06 13.76 19.09
C LYS A 90 -6.47 14.53 20.27
N MET A 91 -7.35 15.07 21.10
CA MET A 91 -7.00 15.78 22.32
C MET A 91 -6.99 14.83 23.52
N GLN A 92 -5.90 14.87 24.29
CA GLN A 92 -5.77 14.15 25.56
C GLN A 92 -5.85 15.08 26.78
N GLY A 93 -5.78 16.39 26.55
CA GLY A 93 -5.93 17.42 27.57
C GLY A 93 -5.92 18.82 26.94
N LEU A 94 -6.52 19.78 27.65
CA LEU A 94 -6.59 21.19 27.26
C LEU A 94 -6.09 22.05 28.42
N TYR A 95 -5.22 23.00 28.12
CA TYR A 95 -4.61 23.93 29.05
C TYR A 95 -4.72 25.35 28.50
N VAL A 96 -4.74 26.33 29.41
CA VAL A 96 -4.62 27.74 29.03
C VAL A 96 -3.16 28.02 28.69
N PHE A 97 -2.90 28.68 27.56
CA PHE A 97 -1.57 29.08 27.13
C PHE A 97 -1.08 30.34 27.88
N ASP A 98 -0.90 30.16 29.19
CA ASP A 98 -0.48 31.20 30.13
C ASP A 98 1.05 31.28 30.28
N ASP A 99 1.53 32.18 31.16
CA ASP A 99 2.97 32.38 31.41
C ASP A 99 3.69 31.12 31.96
N GLN A 100 2.97 30.12 32.48
CA GLN A 100 3.58 28.87 32.93
C GLN A 100 3.82 27.92 31.76
N ILE A 101 2.83 27.77 30.88
CA ILE A 101 2.96 26.93 29.68
C ILE A 101 3.88 27.60 28.65
N LYS A 102 3.79 28.92 28.47
CA LYS A 102 4.67 29.68 27.56
C LYS A 102 6.15 29.49 27.86
N LYS A 103 6.54 29.40 29.14
CA LYS A 103 7.93 29.14 29.56
C LYS A 103 8.46 27.77 29.16
N LEU A 104 7.58 26.86 28.75
CA LEU A 104 7.98 25.56 28.24
C LEU A 104 8.37 25.63 26.76
N PHE A 105 7.94 26.67 26.04
CA PHE A 105 8.28 26.92 24.64
C PHE A 105 9.46 27.91 24.53
N PRO A 106 10.18 27.90 23.39
CA PRO A 106 11.10 28.98 23.01
C PRO A 106 10.40 30.35 23.02
N GLU A 107 11.19 31.43 23.01
CA GLU A 107 10.65 32.81 23.01
C GLU A 107 9.60 33.05 21.92
N ASP A 108 9.80 32.44 20.74
CA ASP A 108 8.76 32.31 19.72
C ASP A 108 8.21 30.87 19.70
N PRO A 109 6.97 30.63 20.16
CA PRO A 109 6.37 29.30 20.23
C PRO A 109 6.09 28.69 18.86
N PHE A 110 6.12 29.50 17.79
CA PHE A 110 5.90 29.06 16.41
C PHE A 110 7.18 28.96 15.57
N SER A 111 8.34 29.07 16.24
CA SER A 111 9.65 28.83 15.66
C SER A 111 10.08 27.38 15.83
N GLU A 112 10.72 26.83 14.80
CA GLU A 112 11.32 25.51 14.84
C GLU A 112 12.63 25.56 15.64
N SER A 113 12.82 24.61 16.57
CA SER A 113 14.01 24.53 17.41
C SER A 113 14.34 23.08 17.74
N GLU A 114 15.44 22.83 18.47
CA GLU A 114 15.73 21.49 18.97
C GLU A 114 14.61 20.97 19.90
N GLU A 115 13.90 21.87 20.59
CA GLU A 115 12.88 21.56 21.58
C GLU A 115 11.45 21.59 21.00
N THR A 116 11.25 22.24 19.84
CA THR A 116 9.93 22.42 19.20
C THR A 116 9.89 21.87 17.78
N ARG A 117 8.84 21.11 17.49
CA ARG A 117 8.49 20.61 16.16
C ARG A 117 7.33 21.41 15.61
N CYS A 118 7.50 22.02 14.45
CA CYS A 118 6.47 22.82 13.80
C CYS A 118 6.13 22.25 12.43
N LEU A 119 4.85 22.14 12.13
CA LEU A 119 4.33 21.84 10.80
C LEU A 119 3.29 22.88 10.40
N GLU A 120 3.16 23.13 9.11
CA GLU A 120 2.10 24.00 8.56
C GLU A 120 0.99 23.12 7.99
N LEU A 121 -0.22 23.33 8.47
CA LEU A 121 -1.44 22.70 8.01
C LEU A 121 -2.14 23.65 7.04
N VAL A 122 -2.53 23.13 5.87
CA VAL A 122 -3.27 23.88 4.84
C VAL A 122 -4.62 23.21 4.62
N PRO A 123 -5.67 23.67 5.32
CA PRO A 123 -7.03 23.18 5.13
C PRO A 123 -7.65 23.65 3.81
N ALA A 124 -8.68 22.95 3.34
CA ALA A 124 -9.40 23.28 2.11
C ALA A 124 -10.26 24.54 2.21
N SER A 125 -10.74 24.88 3.42
CA SER A 125 -11.79 25.87 3.66
C SER A 125 -11.37 27.05 4.54
N GLU A 126 -10.14 27.07 5.03
CA GLU A 126 -9.63 28.09 5.95
C GLU A 126 -8.14 28.38 5.69
N PRO A 127 -7.61 29.53 6.18
CA PRO A 127 -6.20 29.87 5.99
C PRO A 127 -5.25 28.84 6.59
N ALA A 128 -4.06 28.72 5.99
CA ALA A 128 -3.00 27.90 6.53
C ALA A 128 -2.57 28.38 7.92
N PHE A 129 -2.23 27.45 8.80
CA PHE A 129 -1.76 27.74 10.15
C PHE A 129 -0.68 26.74 10.58
N LYS A 130 0.19 27.15 11.50
CA LYS A 130 1.22 26.29 12.10
C LYS A 130 0.69 25.59 13.34
N LEU A 131 1.02 24.30 13.48
CA LEU A 131 0.94 23.53 14.71
C LEU A 131 2.36 23.26 15.20
N CYS A 132 2.68 23.70 16.40
CA CYS A 132 3.99 23.50 17.01
C CYS A 132 3.86 22.74 18.32
N ALA A 133 4.72 21.75 18.56
CA ALA A 133 4.70 20.97 19.79
C ALA A 133 6.09 20.76 20.39
N LEU A 134 6.11 20.62 21.71
CA LEU A 134 7.33 20.36 22.46
C LEU A 134 7.73 18.90 22.37
N LYS A 135 8.99 18.65 22.05
CA LYS A 135 9.60 17.31 21.99
C LYS A 135 9.78 16.66 23.37
N LYS A 136 9.27 17.29 24.44
CA LYS A 136 9.45 16.84 25.82
C LYS A 136 8.46 15.72 26.16
N ASP A 137 8.94 14.49 26.08
CA ASP A 137 8.17 13.29 26.37
C ASP A 137 7.86 13.15 27.86
N GLN A 138 6.63 13.46 28.26
CA GLN A 138 6.07 13.00 29.52
C GLN A 138 5.05 11.88 29.25
N GLY A 139 5.53 10.69 28.93
CA GLY A 139 4.71 9.46 28.87
C GLY A 139 3.96 9.27 27.55
N GLY A 140 4.61 9.55 26.42
CA GLY A 140 4.08 9.44 25.06
C GLY A 140 3.19 10.61 24.65
N LYS A 141 3.29 11.75 25.34
CA LYS A 141 2.43 12.93 25.14
C LYS A 141 3.27 14.19 25.00
N VAL A 142 2.75 15.14 24.22
CA VAL A 142 3.42 16.40 23.93
C VAL A 142 2.45 17.56 24.04
N PHE A 143 2.95 18.69 24.53
CA PHE A 143 2.20 19.95 24.49
C PHE A 143 2.29 20.54 23.09
N ALA A 144 1.14 20.90 22.52
CA ALA A 144 1.03 21.48 21.19
C ALA A 144 0.22 22.78 21.23
N VAL A 145 0.61 23.75 20.41
CA VAL A 145 -0.04 25.04 20.23
C VAL A 145 -0.25 25.30 18.74
N ALA A 146 -1.39 25.90 18.39
CA ALA A 146 -1.74 26.23 17.02
C ALA A 146 -1.78 27.74 16.83
N SER A 147 -1.21 28.23 15.72
CA SER A 147 -1.29 29.64 15.31
C SER A 147 -2.61 29.95 14.58
N ARG A 148 -3.69 29.35 15.07
CA ARG A 148 -5.05 29.53 14.56
C ARG A 148 -5.80 30.50 15.49
N PRO A 149 -6.51 31.52 14.96
CA PRO A 149 -7.19 32.51 15.79
C PRO A 149 -8.14 31.91 16.85
N ASP A 150 -8.87 30.86 16.47
CA ASP A 150 -9.80 30.15 17.36
C ASP A 150 -9.11 29.47 18.56
N ASN A 151 -7.77 29.34 18.51
CA ASN A 151 -6.96 28.57 19.45
C ASN A 151 -5.83 29.38 20.10
N ALA A 152 -5.85 30.71 19.96
CA ALA A 152 -4.72 31.58 20.33
C ALA A 152 -4.30 31.51 21.82
N GLU A 153 -5.22 31.11 22.71
CA GLU A 153 -4.99 31.01 24.15
C GLU A 153 -4.97 29.55 24.65
N GLU A 154 -4.88 28.58 23.73
CA GLU A 154 -5.01 27.16 24.04
C GLU A 154 -3.69 26.41 23.83
N ALA A 155 -3.38 25.53 24.78
CA ALA A 155 -2.34 24.53 24.65
C ALA A 155 -2.93 23.14 24.84
N TYR A 156 -2.72 22.27 23.86
CA TYR A 156 -3.25 20.92 23.84
C TYR A 156 -2.21 19.93 24.33
N LEU A 157 -2.67 18.88 24.99
CA LEU A 157 -1.88 17.68 25.18
C LEU A 157 -2.32 16.67 24.12
N ILE A 158 -1.42 16.33 23.20
CA ILE A 158 -1.66 15.36 22.12
C ILE A 158 -0.71 14.17 22.24
N ALA A 159 -0.97 13.10 21.50
CA ALA A 159 -0.07 11.96 21.47
C ALA A 159 1.23 12.28 20.72
N GLY A 160 2.39 11.96 21.30
CA GLY A 160 3.70 12.23 20.71
C GLY A 160 3.92 11.53 19.37
N TYR A 161 3.38 10.30 19.22
CA TYR A 161 3.53 9.50 18.00
C TYR A 161 3.01 10.20 16.74
N THR A 162 2.05 11.12 16.88
CA THR A 162 1.48 11.88 15.75
C THR A 162 2.57 12.70 15.07
N LEU A 163 3.50 13.26 15.85
CA LEU A 163 4.64 14.04 15.34
C LEU A 163 5.86 13.17 15.07
N ASP A 164 6.11 12.12 15.85
CA ASP A 164 7.28 11.25 15.67
C ASP A 164 7.35 10.64 14.27
N ARG A 165 6.19 10.42 13.62
CA ARG A 165 6.15 9.92 12.24
C ARG A 165 6.84 10.86 11.26
N LEU A 166 6.82 12.18 11.49
CA LEU A 166 7.44 13.18 10.63
C LEU A 166 8.96 13.17 10.70
N ASP A 167 9.55 12.63 11.78
CA ASP A 167 11.00 12.43 11.91
C ASP A 167 11.52 11.21 11.10
N SER A 168 10.62 10.49 10.39
CA SER A 168 11.03 9.40 9.50
C SER A 168 11.83 9.93 8.31
N ASP A 169 12.72 9.09 7.79
CA ASP A 169 13.52 9.41 6.61
C ASP A 169 12.63 9.76 5.40
N ARG A 170 13.04 10.69 4.53
CA ARG A 170 12.19 11.17 3.41
C ARG A 170 11.68 10.01 2.54
N SER A 171 12.55 9.02 2.33
CA SER A 171 12.26 7.80 1.55
C SER A 171 11.16 6.92 2.14
N SER A 172 10.75 7.11 3.39
CA SER A 172 9.66 6.40 4.04
C SER A 172 8.27 6.90 3.60
N PHE A 173 8.20 8.14 3.12
CA PHE A 173 6.98 8.77 2.64
C PHE A 173 6.73 8.57 1.15
N LEU A 174 7.70 8.01 0.43
CA LEU A 174 7.58 7.78 -1.01
C LEU A 174 7.01 6.39 -1.29
N GLU A 175 6.03 6.32 -2.19
CA GLU A 175 5.52 5.04 -2.68
C GLU A 175 6.66 4.34 -3.43
N ARG A 176 7.04 3.16 -2.93
CA ARG A 176 8.10 2.39 -3.53
C ARG A 176 7.59 1.53 -4.66
N ARG A 177 6.30 1.18 -4.66
CA ARG A 177 5.75 0.16 -5.56
C ARG A 177 5.21 0.77 -6.84
N VAL A 178 5.49 0.12 -7.96
CA VAL A 178 4.91 0.49 -9.25
C VAL A 178 3.53 -0.14 -9.48
N PHE A 179 3.30 -1.33 -8.92
CA PHE A 179 1.99 -1.98 -8.99
C PHE A 179 1.20 -1.75 -7.70
N LEU A 180 0.00 -1.17 -7.83
CA LEU A 180 -0.98 -1.11 -6.75
C LEU A 180 -2.01 -2.21 -6.95
N TYR A 181 -2.04 -3.13 -6.00
CA TYR A 181 -2.96 -4.24 -6.03
C TYR A 181 -4.36 -3.78 -5.60
N PRO A 182 -5.40 -3.96 -6.42
CA PRO A 182 -6.76 -3.78 -5.95
C PRO A 182 -7.06 -4.87 -4.92
N THR A 183 -7.30 -4.49 -3.66
CA THR A 183 -7.62 -5.43 -2.59
C THR A 183 -9.05 -5.98 -2.70
N ALA A 184 -9.87 -5.45 -3.61
CA ALA A 184 -11.22 -5.94 -3.90
C ALA A 184 -11.19 -7.10 -4.91
N SER A 185 -12.27 -7.88 -4.93
CA SER A 185 -12.59 -9.09 -5.73
C SER A 185 -12.56 -8.89 -7.26
N SER A 186 -11.49 -8.29 -7.77
CA SER A 186 -11.27 -8.03 -9.18
C SER A 186 -10.58 -9.23 -9.82
N THR A 187 -11.05 -9.58 -11.01
CA THR A 187 -10.29 -10.46 -11.91
C THR A 187 -9.04 -9.72 -12.36
N MET A 188 -7.88 -10.33 -12.21
CA MET A 188 -6.61 -9.73 -12.62
C MET A 188 -5.96 -10.62 -13.65
N GLU A 189 -5.45 -10.02 -14.70
CA GLU A 189 -4.67 -10.69 -15.73
C GLU A 189 -3.26 -10.10 -15.69
N MET A 190 -2.27 -10.97 -15.64
CA MET A 190 -0.88 -10.56 -15.61
C MET A 190 -0.11 -11.32 -16.66
N GLN A 191 0.58 -10.56 -17.49
CA GLN A 191 1.54 -11.08 -18.45
C GLN A 191 2.93 -10.62 -18.04
N VAL A 192 3.82 -11.57 -17.78
CA VAL A 192 5.24 -11.28 -17.55
C VAL A 192 6.06 -11.87 -18.67
N THR A 193 6.77 -11.02 -19.40
CA THR A 193 7.65 -11.40 -20.50
C THR A 193 9.09 -11.17 -20.11
N LEU A 194 9.90 -12.23 -20.22
CA LEU A 194 11.34 -12.18 -20.04
C LEU A 194 12.02 -12.19 -21.41
N GLN A 195 12.94 -11.25 -21.66
CA GLN A 195 13.49 -11.00 -23.01
C GLN A 195 15.02 -10.96 -23.07
N GLY A 196 15.70 -10.79 -21.92
CA GLY A 196 17.14 -10.52 -21.88
C GLY A 196 18.00 -11.59 -21.20
N VAL A 197 19.27 -11.26 -20.96
CA VAL A 197 20.21 -12.11 -20.21
C VAL A 197 20.80 -11.29 -19.07
N LEU A 198 20.73 -11.85 -17.86
CA LEU A 198 21.49 -11.39 -16.69
C LEU A 198 22.84 -12.10 -16.67
N ASP A 199 23.94 -11.35 -16.59
CA ASP A 199 25.32 -11.82 -16.84
C ASP A 199 25.64 -13.20 -16.29
N ASN A 200 26.40 -13.99 -17.08
CA ASN A 200 27.00 -15.31 -16.78
C ASN A 200 26.08 -16.40 -16.18
N SER A 201 24.82 -16.09 -15.95
CA SER A 201 23.76 -17.04 -15.58
C SER A 201 22.95 -17.36 -16.83
N ALA A 202 22.51 -18.61 -16.94
CA ALA A 202 21.96 -19.22 -18.14
C ALA A 202 21.12 -18.26 -19.00
N SER A 203 21.53 -18.08 -20.26
CA SER A 203 20.68 -17.43 -21.26
C SER A 203 19.34 -18.15 -21.29
N PHE A 204 18.26 -17.44 -20.96
CA PHE A 204 16.93 -17.96 -21.18
C PHE A 204 16.43 -17.50 -22.55
N GLN A 205 15.75 -18.40 -23.25
CA GLN A 205 15.00 -18.01 -24.43
C GLN A 205 13.87 -17.07 -24.01
N PRO A 206 13.55 -16.02 -24.77
CA PRO A 206 12.43 -15.16 -24.43
C PRO A 206 11.15 -15.97 -24.24
N PHE A 207 10.43 -15.72 -23.15
CA PHE A 207 9.17 -16.39 -22.85
C PHE A 207 8.23 -15.47 -22.07
N SER A 208 6.94 -15.77 -22.18
CA SER A 208 5.88 -15.08 -21.45
C SER A 208 5.13 -16.07 -20.56
N VAL A 209 4.70 -15.59 -19.40
CA VAL A 209 3.78 -16.29 -18.51
C VAL A 209 2.54 -15.43 -18.37
N ASP A 210 1.39 -15.99 -18.75
CA ASP A 210 0.09 -15.37 -18.63
C ASP A 210 -0.67 -15.99 -17.45
N LEU A 211 -1.06 -15.15 -16.49
CA LEU A 211 -1.67 -15.54 -15.24
C LEU A 211 -2.98 -14.80 -15.01
N PHE A 212 -3.98 -15.53 -14.54
CA PHE A 212 -5.34 -15.05 -14.30
C PHE A 212 -5.71 -15.31 -12.85
N ARG A 213 -6.03 -14.25 -12.11
CA ARG A 213 -6.56 -14.35 -10.76
C ARG A 213 -8.06 -14.63 -10.84
N ARG A 214 -8.49 -15.75 -10.26
CA ARG A 214 -9.88 -16.23 -10.28
C ARG A 214 -10.34 -16.63 -8.88
N GLU A 215 -11.63 -16.49 -8.63
CA GLU A 215 -12.28 -17.05 -7.43
C GLU A 215 -12.41 -18.56 -7.55
N LYS A 216 -12.00 -19.27 -6.50
CA LYS A 216 -12.19 -20.70 -6.32
C LYS A 216 -13.02 -20.94 -5.07
N LYS A 217 -14.20 -21.54 -5.25
CA LYS A 217 -15.02 -22.00 -4.14
C LYS A 217 -14.44 -23.30 -3.56
N GLN A 218 -14.14 -23.28 -2.27
CA GLN A 218 -13.94 -24.47 -1.43
C GLN A 218 -15.13 -24.60 -0.47
N GLU A 219 -15.36 -25.80 0.06
CA GLU A 219 -16.56 -26.19 0.84
C GLU A 219 -17.03 -25.12 1.85
N ASP A 220 -16.09 -24.44 2.53
CA ASP A 220 -16.41 -23.47 3.58
C ASP A 220 -15.97 -22.01 3.27
N ARG A 221 -15.38 -21.74 2.10
CA ARG A 221 -14.83 -20.40 1.77
C ARG A 221 -14.54 -20.19 0.28
N THR A 222 -14.60 -18.92 -0.14
CA THR A 222 -14.09 -18.49 -1.45
C THR A 222 -12.63 -18.05 -1.29
N LEU A 223 -11.73 -18.60 -2.10
CA LEU A 223 -10.32 -18.23 -2.16
C LEU A 223 -9.99 -17.61 -3.52
N MET A 224 -9.05 -16.68 -3.55
CA MET A 224 -8.48 -16.20 -4.81
C MET A 224 -7.27 -17.05 -5.15
N VAL A 225 -7.22 -17.59 -6.36
CA VAL A 225 -6.10 -18.39 -6.86
C VAL A 225 -5.60 -17.83 -8.20
N TRP A 226 -4.32 -18.03 -8.47
CA TRP A 226 -3.72 -17.72 -9.77
C TRP A 226 -3.80 -18.96 -10.66
N MET A 227 -4.23 -18.78 -11.90
CA MET A 227 -4.34 -19.84 -12.91
C MET A 227 -3.61 -19.41 -14.19
N ASP A 228 -3.17 -20.35 -15.02
CA ASP A 228 -2.69 -20.03 -16.37
C ASP A 228 -3.83 -19.90 -17.39
N ASP A 229 -3.46 -19.62 -18.65
CA ASP A 229 -4.35 -19.56 -19.81
C ASP A 229 -5.14 -20.86 -20.07
N LYS A 230 -4.67 -21.98 -19.54
CA LYS A 230 -5.28 -23.31 -19.66
C LYS A 230 -6.13 -23.69 -18.44
N GLY A 231 -6.30 -22.77 -17.47
CA GLY A 231 -7.06 -23.00 -16.25
C GLY A 231 -6.34 -23.87 -15.22
N ARG A 232 -5.02 -24.06 -15.35
CA ARG A 232 -4.20 -24.79 -14.38
C ARG A 232 -3.86 -23.86 -13.23
N GLU A 233 -4.21 -24.27 -12.02
CA GLU A 233 -3.89 -23.53 -10.81
C GLU A 233 -2.38 -23.55 -10.54
N ILE A 234 -1.82 -22.37 -10.28
CA ILE A 234 -0.44 -22.20 -9.87
C ILE A 234 -0.29 -22.64 -8.41
N SER A 235 0.74 -23.44 -8.11
CA SER A 235 0.98 -23.92 -6.75
C SER A 235 0.98 -22.78 -5.70
N PRO A 236 0.46 -23.01 -4.48
CA PRO A 236 0.38 -21.97 -3.44
C PRO A 236 1.72 -21.32 -3.06
N GLN A 237 2.82 -22.06 -3.19
CA GLN A 237 4.18 -21.54 -3.01
C GLN A 237 4.53 -20.44 -4.01
N PHE A 238 3.84 -20.41 -5.15
CA PHE A 238 3.99 -19.42 -6.20
C PHE A 238 2.83 -18.39 -6.23
N SER A 239 1.80 -18.49 -5.40
CA SER A 239 0.68 -17.53 -5.41
C SER A 239 0.93 -16.33 -4.49
N ASN A 240 1.35 -16.55 -3.25
CA ASN A 240 1.61 -15.47 -2.28
C ASN A 240 2.90 -14.67 -2.60
N PRO A 241 4.02 -15.32 -3.00
CA PRO A 241 5.19 -14.54 -3.39
C PRO A 241 5.05 -13.86 -4.77
N LEU A 242 4.05 -14.18 -5.61
CA LEU A 242 3.78 -13.48 -6.87
C LEU A 242 3.18 -12.11 -6.57
N ASP A 243 2.21 -12.07 -5.64
CA ASP A 243 1.70 -10.83 -5.08
C ASP A 243 2.83 -10.03 -4.40
N THR A 244 3.81 -10.73 -3.80
CA THR A 244 5.02 -10.09 -3.24
C THR A 244 5.97 -9.60 -4.32
N VAL A 245 6.15 -10.31 -5.43
CA VAL A 245 7.00 -9.96 -6.57
C VAL A 245 6.41 -8.76 -7.35
N ILE A 246 5.09 -8.72 -7.52
CA ILE A 246 4.33 -7.57 -7.99
C ILE A 246 4.58 -6.36 -7.05
N ARG A 247 4.64 -6.59 -5.74
CA ARG A 247 5.04 -5.59 -4.73
C ARG A 247 6.56 -5.31 -4.66
N GLN A 248 7.40 -6.08 -5.34
CA GLN A 248 8.88 -5.97 -5.32
C GLN A 248 9.45 -5.16 -6.48
N TYR A 249 8.62 -4.67 -7.42
CA TYR A 249 8.99 -3.53 -8.25
C TYR A 249 9.03 -2.29 -7.36
N GLN A 250 10.01 -2.29 -6.48
CA GLN A 250 10.31 -1.24 -5.54
C GLN A 250 11.34 -0.36 -6.21
N ILE A 251 10.95 0.88 -6.46
CA ILE A 251 11.86 1.94 -6.85
C ILE A 251 12.96 1.97 -5.79
N ALA A 252 14.21 1.79 -6.23
CA ALA A 252 15.33 1.92 -5.34
C ALA A 252 15.55 3.42 -5.09
N PHE A 253 14.95 3.92 -4.01
CA PHE A 253 15.28 5.24 -3.49
C PHE A 253 16.63 5.13 -2.79
N PHE A 254 17.69 5.29 -3.56
CA PHE A 254 18.97 5.72 -3.01
C PHE A 254 18.79 7.17 -2.54
N ASP A 255 19.41 7.56 -1.41
CA ASP A 255 19.43 8.96 -0.98
C ASP A 255 19.73 9.84 -2.20
N PHE A 256 18.84 10.81 -2.43
CA PHE A 256 18.21 11.17 -3.71
C PHE A 256 19.08 11.82 -4.80
N GLU A 257 20.35 11.49 -4.88
CA GLU A 257 21.26 11.93 -5.93
C GLU A 257 22.14 10.78 -6.38
N TYR A 258 21.85 10.26 -7.57
CA TYR A 258 22.84 9.54 -8.36
C TYR A 258 23.16 10.41 -9.57
N ASP A 259 24.45 10.68 -9.78
CA ASP A 259 24.99 11.41 -10.94
C ASP A 259 24.96 10.53 -12.20
N ILE A 260 23.77 10.02 -12.50
CA ILE A 260 23.49 9.11 -13.60
C ILE A 260 22.31 9.70 -14.36
N ASP A 261 22.57 10.08 -15.61
CA ASP A 261 21.53 10.45 -16.57
C ASP A 261 20.74 9.20 -16.98
N THR A 262 19.68 8.89 -16.22
CA THR A 262 18.88 7.66 -16.40
C THR A 262 18.17 7.62 -17.75
N GLU A 263 17.75 8.77 -18.28
CA GLU A 263 17.08 8.87 -19.59
C GLU A 263 18.06 8.59 -20.73
N ALA A 264 19.28 9.13 -20.68
CA ALA A 264 20.30 8.81 -21.68
C ALA A 264 20.69 7.32 -21.64
N GLN A 265 20.87 6.76 -20.44
CA GLN A 265 21.18 5.34 -20.28
C GLN A 265 20.05 4.44 -20.81
N TRP A 266 18.79 4.83 -20.58
CA TRP A 266 17.59 4.09 -21.02
C TRP A 266 17.52 3.87 -22.53
N ALA A 267 17.91 4.89 -23.31
CA ALA A 267 17.88 4.84 -24.76
C ALA A 267 18.80 3.75 -25.34
N SER A 268 19.95 3.53 -24.69
CA SER A 268 20.93 2.48 -25.05
C SER A 268 20.68 1.13 -24.36
N ALA A 269 19.85 1.10 -23.33
CA ALA A 269 19.66 -0.08 -22.50
C ALA A 269 18.84 -1.17 -23.21
N ARG A 270 19.17 -2.42 -22.93
CA ARG A 270 18.51 -3.59 -23.54
C ARG A 270 17.34 -4.06 -22.68
N PRO A 271 16.18 -4.39 -23.27
CA PRO A 271 15.07 -5.00 -22.53
C PRO A 271 15.50 -6.26 -21.81
N LEU A 272 15.10 -6.37 -20.54
CA LEU A 272 15.36 -7.54 -19.71
C LEU A 272 14.04 -8.23 -19.34
N LEU A 273 13.10 -7.42 -18.85
CA LEU A 273 11.82 -7.87 -18.34
C LEU A 273 10.75 -6.85 -18.70
N THR A 274 9.55 -7.32 -19.04
CA THR A 274 8.35 -6.51 -19.13
C THR A 274 7.23 -7.20 -18.36
N ALA A 275 6.63 -6.50 -17.41
CA ALA A 275 5.44 -6.98 -16.69
C ALA A 275 4.27 -6.06 -17.03
N ARG A 276 3.17 -6.65 -17.47
CA ARG A 276 1.89 -5.96 -17.71
C ARG A 276 0.84 -6.59 -16.83
N MET A 277 0.10 -5.77 -16.12
CA MET A 277 -1.02 -6.16 -15.27
C MET A 277 -2.25 -5.41 -15.72
N VAL A 278 -3.31 -6.16 -16.02
CA VAL A 278 -4.62 -5.64 -16.36
C VAL A 278 -5.57 -6.04 -15.24
N ALA A 279 -6.07 -5.04 -14.52
CA ALA A 279 -7.14 -5.26 -13.56
C ALA A 279 -8.48 -5.09 -14.27
N GLY A 280 -9.35 -6.09 -14.15
CA GLY A 280 -10.70 -6.04 -14.66
C GLY A 280 -11.74 -6.18 -13.56
N GLN A 281 -12.91 -5.57 -13.77
CA GLN A 281 -14.08 -5.74 -12.93
C GLN A 281 -15.23 -6.17 -13.84
N ASP A 282 -15.90 -7.28 -13.51
CA ASP A 282 -17.08 -7.76 -14.22
C ASP A 282 -16.90 -7.95 -15.74
N GLY A 283 -15.66 -8.25 -16.17
CA GLY A 283 -15.32 -8.48 -17.58
C GLY A 283 -14.85 -7.25 -18.35
N GLU A 284 -14.81 -6.06 -17.73
CA GLU A 284 -14.28 -4.84 -18.33
C GLU A 284 -12.87 -4.53 -17.81
N GLU A 285 -11.97 -4.10 -18.70
CA GLU A 285 -10.64 -3.59 -18.32
C GLU A 285 -10.79 -2.25 -17.58
N VAL A 286 -10.34 -2.19 -16.33
CA VAL A 286 -10.45 -1.01 -15.46
C VAL A 286 -9.13 -0.25 -15.36
N ASP A 287 -8.02 -1.00 -15.29
CA ASP A 287 -6.70 -0.42 -15.13
C ASP A 287 -5.62 -1.27 -15.79
N THR A 288 -4.68 -0.62 -16.49
CA THR A 288 -3.53 -1.29 -17.10
C THR A 288 -2.26 -0.67 -16.56
N MET A 289 -1.54 -1.43 -15.76
CA MET A 289 -0.22 -1.07 -15.26
C MET A 289 0.84 -1.83 -16.04
N SER A 290 1.95 -1.18 -16.37
CA SER A 290 3.07 -1.84 -17.02
C SER A 290 4.40 -1.36 -16.49
N VAL A 291 5.36 -2.26 -16.42
CA VAL A 291 6.74 -1.99 -16.01
C VAL A 291 7.67 -2.62 -17.01
N GLU A 292 8.61 -1.83 -17.51
CA GLU A 292 9.73 -2.31 -18.30
C GLU A 292 11.01 -2.14 -17.50
N VAL A 293 11.80 -3.20 -17.41
CA VAL A 293 13.15 -3.17 -16.82
C VAL A 293 14.15 -3.40 -17.94
N ARG A 294 15.14 -2.52 -18.02
CA ARG A 294 16.22 -2.59 -18.98
C ARG A 294 17.57 -2.69 -18.29
N LYS A 295 18.46 -3.44 -18.93
CA LYS A 295 19.87 -3.54 -18.56
C LYS A 295 20.67 -2.47 -19.32
N PRO A 296 21.31 -1.52 -18.63
CA PRO A 296 22.21 -0.57 -19.27
C PRO A 296 23.40 -1.27 -19.93
N GLU A 297 24.00 -0.66 -20.96
CA GLU A 297 25.19 -1.25 -21.63
C GLU A 297 26.40 -1.32 -20.69
N GLN A 298 26.52 -0.32 -19.81
CA GLN A 298 27.54 -0.26 -18.77
C GLN A 298 26.93 -0.63 -17.43
N ILE A 299 27.70 -1.34 -16.60
CA ILE A 299 27.27 -1.67 -15.24
C ILE A 299 27.15 -0.37 -14.44
N LEU A 300 25.92 -0.03 -14.06
CA LEU A 300 25.64 1.10 -13.18
C LEU A 300 25.75 0.64 -11.73
N LYS A 301 26.41 1.43 -10.90
CA LYS A 301 26.52 1.20 -9.45
C LYS A 301 26.13 2.44 -8.68
N VAL A 302 25.32 2.27 -7.65
CA VAL A 302 24.98 3.32 -6.68
C VAL A 302 25.22 2.79 -5.28
N LYS A 303 26.08 3.47 -4.49
CA LYS A 303 26.49 3.03 -3.14
C LYS A 303 26.90 1.55 -3.09
N ASP A 304 27.77 1.16 -4.02
CA ASP A 304 28.29 -0.20 -4.23
C ASP A 304 27.27 -1.26 -4.68
N LYS A 305 26.00 -0.89 -4.90
CA LYS A 305 24.97 -1.79 -5.42
C LYS A 305 24.83 -1.66 -6.92
N GLU A 306 24.80 -2.79 -7.63
CA GLU A 306 24.49 -2.81 -9.05
C GLU A 306 23.00 -2.53 -9.26
N VAL A 307 22.72 -1.66 -10.23
CA VAL A 307 21.37 -1.17 -10.51
C VAL A 307 21.02 -1.36 -11.98
N LEU A 308 19.73 -1.55 -12.22
CA LEU A 308 19.13 -1.56 -13.54
C LEU A 308 18.21 -0.34 -13.69
N LEU A 309 17.69 -0.16 -14.91
CA LEU A 309 16.76 0.92 -15.21
C LEU A 309 15.34 0.37 -15.28
N MET A 310 14.38 1.14 -14.78
CA MET A 310 12.97 0.80 -14.74
C MET A 310 12.12 1.98 -15.23
N LYS A 311 11.11 1.70 -16.05
CA LYS A 311 10.13 2.68 -16.53
C LYS A 311 8.72 2.13 -16.44
N SER A 312 7.77 3.00 -16.14
CA SER A 312 6.34 2.71 -16.11
C SER A 312 5.54 3.95 -16.50
N PRO A 313 4.37 3.83 -17.14
CA PRO A 313 3.44 4.95 -17.33
C PRO A 313 3.02 5.63 -16.01
N GLU A 314 3.02 4.89 -14.91
CA GLU A 314 2.63 5.37 -13.58
C GLU A 314 3.77 6.10 -12.84
N MET A 315 4.96 6.17 -13.44
CA MET A 315 6.15 6.77 -12.86
C MET A 315 6.59 7.98 -13.68
N GLU A 316 7.13 8.98 -12.99
CA GLU A 316 7.79 10.10 -13.66
C GLU A 316 9.21 9.68 -14.08
N GLY A 317 9.45 9.66 -15.40
CA GLY A 317 10.75 9.35 -16.00
C GLY A 317 11.25 7.92 -15.79
N VAL A 318 12.53 7.72 -16.06
CA VAL A 318 13.27 6.47 -15.81
C VAL A 318 13.88 6.47 -14.40
N GLN A 319 13.65 5.40 -13.65
CA GLN A 319 14.15 5.22 -12.28
C GLN A 319 15.12 4.05 -12.19
N LEU A 320 15.88 3.99 -11.09
CA LEU A 320 16.76 2.85 -10.78
C LEU A 320 16.03 1.77 -9.99
N ILE A 321 16.40 0.52 -10.25
CA ILE A 321 15.96 -0.66 -9.49
C ILE A 321 17.16 -1.54 -9.13
N ASP A 322 17.14 -2.09 -7.92
CA ASP A 322 18.19 -3.01 -7.44
C ASP A 322 18.23 -4.30 -8.28
N LEU A 323 19.43 -4.68 -8.72
CA LEU A 323 19.66 -5.91 -9.48
C LEU A 323 19.14 -7.16 -8.76
N ASP A 324 19.28 -7.22 -7.43
CA ASP A 324 18.89 -8.39 -6.63
C ASP A 324 17.37 -8.53 -6.56
N ASN A 325 16.62 -7.42 -6.58
CA ASN A 325 15.17 -7.45 -6.70
C ASN A 325 14.76 -8.06 -8.04
N VAL A 326 15.40 -7.65 -9.13
CA VAL A 326 15.09 -8.14 -10.48
C VAL A 326 15.48 -9.61 -10.66
N LYS A 327 16.63 -10.04 -10.11
CA LYS A 327 17.04 -11.46 -10.10
C LYS A 327 16.04 -12.35 -9.37
N ARG A 328 15.54 -11.91 -8.21
CA ARG A 328 14.51 -12.65 -7.45
C ARG A 328 13.22 -12.78 -8.26
N THR A 329 12.76 -11.69 -8.87
CA THR A 329 11.60 -11.70 -9.78
C THR A 329 11.79 -12.69 -10.92
N ILE A 330 12.95 -12.68 -11.59
CA ILE A 330 13.20 -13.58 -12.73
C ILE A 330 13.24 -15.05 -12.31
N GLY A 331 13.97 -15.38 -11.24
CA GLY A 331 14.02 -16.75 -10.73
C GLY A 331 12.64 -17.29 -10.35
N TYR A 332 11.78 -16.40 -9.85
CA TYR A 332 10.41 -16.73 -9.53
C TYR A 332 9.56 -17.05 -10.77
N ILE A 333 9.61 -16.20 -11.78
CA ILE A 333 8.89 -16.40 -13.06
C ILE A 333 9.38 -17.65 -13.79
N GLN A 334 10.69 -17.93 -13.75
CA GLN A 334 11.26 -19.18 -14.26
C GLN A 334 10.75 -20.41 -13.49
N GLY A 335 10.59 -20.31 -12.16
CA GLY A 335 9.98 -21.36 -11.35
C GLY A 335 8.56 -21.69 -11.79
N ILE A 336 7.74 -20.67 -12.04
CA ILE A 336 6.36 -20.84 -12.57
C ILE A 336 6.39 -21.50 -13.94
N GLN A 337 7.24 -21.01 -14.86
CA GLN A 337 7.37 -21.62 -16.18
C GLN A 337 7.78 -23.10 -16.10
N GLY A 338 8.72 -23.42 -15.22
CA GLY A 338 9.16 -24.80 -14.98
C GLY A 338 8.02 -25.71 -14.53
N GLU A 339 7.19 -25.25 -13.58
CA GLU A 339 6.01 -26.00 -13.13
C GLU A 339 4.97 -26.18 -14.25
N LEU A 340 4.66 -25.09 -14.96
CA LEU A 340 3.71 -25.12 -16.07
C LEU A 340 4.18 -26.00 -17.23
N SER A 341 5.50 -26.18 -17.40
CA SER A 341 6.10 -27.05 -18.42
C SER A 341 6.19 -28.51 -17.98
N ALA A 342 6.29 -28.78 -16.68
CA ALA A 342 6.37 -30.13 -16.13
C ALA A 342 5.01 -30.83 -16.00
N LEU A 343 3.91 -30.08 -15.99
CA LEU A 343 2.56 -30.61 -15.91
C LEU A 343 2.09 -31.11 -17.30
N PRO A 344 1.60 -32.36 -17.43
CA PRO A 344 0.98 -32.81 -18.67
C PRO A 344 -0.19 -31.90 -19.01
N ALA A 345 -0.37 -31.56 -20.29
CA ALA A 345 -1.52 -30.80 -20.75
C ALA A 345 -2.79 -31.54 -20.33
N SER A 346 -3.49 -31.03 -19.32
CA SER A 346 -4.78 -31.54 -18.91
C SER A 346 -5.72 -31.46 -20.11
N HIS A 347 -6.21 -32.61 -20.56
CA HIS A 347 -7.29 -32.66 -21.54
C HIS A 347 -8.46 -31.79 -21.06
N PRO A 348 -9.12 -31.03 -21.94
CA PRO A 348 -10.31 -30.29 -21.58
C PRO A 348 -11.38 -31.33 -21.21
N GLY A 349 -11.58 -31.54 -19.91
CA GLY A 349 -12.72 -32.27 -19.38
C GLY A 349 -13.96 -31.46 -19.72
N GLY A 350 -14.59 -31.80 -20.84
CA GLY A 350 -15.87 -31.24 -21.23
C GLY A 350 -16.87 -31.40 -20.10
N GLN A 351 -17.28 -30.27 -19.52
CA GLN A 351 -18.56 -30.21 -18.84
C GLN A 351 -19.64 -30.35 -19.92
N SER A 352 -20.04 -31.59 -20.19
CA SER A 352 -21.30 -31.85 -20.88
C SER A 352 -22.43 -31.37 -19.98
N HIS A 353 -23.05 -30.25 -20.35
CA HIS A 353 -24.41 -29.92 -19.94
C HIS A 353 -25.32 -31.15 -20.17
N PRO A 354 -26.18 -31.55 -19.22
CA PRO A 354 -27.26 -32.46 -19.55
C PRO A 354 -28.34 -31.64 -20.27
N GLU A 355 -28.28 -31.58 -21.60
CA GLU A 355 -29.44 -31.21 -22.40
C GLU A 355 -30.53 -32.27 -22.22
N GLY A 356 -31.68 -31.82 -21.73
CA GLY A 356 -32.86 -32.66 -21.59
C GLY A 356 -33.28 -33.22 -22.94
N GLN A 357 -33.36 -34.55 -23.02
CA GLN A 357 -34.00 -35.25 -24.13
C GLN A 357 -35.51 -34.94 -24.13
N PRO A 358 -36.08 -34.42 -25.22
CA PRO A 358 -37.45 -34.71 -25.57
C PRO A 358 -37.49 -36.10 -26.22
N ASN A 359 -38.33 -36.97 -25.67
CA ASN A 359 -38.61 -38.30 -26.18
C ASN A 359 -39.61 -38.19 -27.36
N PRO A 360 -39.34 -38.79 -28.54
CA PRO A 360 -40.44 -39.11 -29.45
C PRO A 360 -40.41 -40.57 -29.93
N GLY A 361 -41.57 -41.21 -29.79
CA GLY A 361 -42.00 -42.37 -30.57
C GLY A 361 -41.60 -43.72 -29.96
N GLY A 362 -42.50 -44.69 -29.77
CA GLY A 362 -43.90 -44.80 -30.15
C GLY A 362 -44.35 -46.26 -29.97
N GLN A 363 -45.64 -46.41 -29.66
CA GLN A 363 -46.53 -47.55 -29.94
C GLN A 363 -46.07 -49.00 -29.63
N GLY A 364 -46.94 -49.73 -28.92
CA GLY A 364 -47.00 -51.18 -29.00
C GLY A 364 -47.62 -51.86 -27.79
N GLU A 365 -48.93 -52.06 -27.81
CA GLU A 365 -49.65 -53.01 -26.97
C GLU A 365 -49.06 -54.42 -27.08
N THR A 366 -48.98 -55.17 -25.99
CA THR A 366 -49.64 -56.50 -25.83
C THR A 366 -49.31 -57.14 -24.49
N HIS A 367 -50.37 -57.69 -23.88
CA HIS A 367 -50.51 -58.56 -22.71
C HIS A 367 -50.47 -57.96 -21.30
#